data_AF-A0A2E6GFE1-F1
#
_entry.id   AF-A0A2E6GFE1-F1
#
_cell.length_a   1.000
_cell.length_b   1.000
_cell.length_c   1.000
_cell.angle_alpha   90.00
_cell.angle_beta   90.00
_cell.angle_gamma   90.00
#
_symmetry.space_group_name_H-M   'P 1'
#
loop_
_entity.id
_entity.type
_entity.pdbx_description
1 polymer ?
#
loop_
_entity_poly.entity_id
_entity_poly.type
_entity_poly.pdbx_seq_one_letter_code
_entity_poly.pdbx_strand_id
1 'polypeptide(L)' 'MSIGYVSFGWIGENRSIKVILKDGLWHTEHHIDGKPDEHLIKVFGANILPTPWGDDVDQETVVKELKERNLHAEIS' A
#
# COMPACT_ATOMS: atom_id res chain seq x y z
N MET A 1 12.01 -8.11 16.84
CA MET A 1 10.83 -8.20 15.96
C MET A 1 11.29 -7.84 14.56
N SER A 2 11.20 -8.76 13.59
CA SER A 2 11.46 -8.43 12.18
C SER A 2 10.25 -7.74 11.60
N ILE A 3 10.40 -6.48 11.18
CA ILE A 3 9.41 -5.78 10.36
C ILE A 3 9.70 -6.22 8.92
N GLY A 4 8.87 -7.11 8.38
CA GLY A 4 8.95 -7.53 6.98
C GLY A 4 8.31 -6.48 6.09
N TYR A 5 9.10 -5.84 5.22
CA TYR A 5 8.58 -4.92 4.21
C TYR A 5 8.17 -5.71 2.97
N VAL A 6 6.89 -5.62 2.57
CA VAL A 6 6.36 -6.39 1.43
C VAL A 6 6.27 -5.50 0.20
N SER A 7 6.86 -5.94 -0.91
CA SER A 7 6.72 -5.32 -2.22
C SER A 7 5.68 -6.08 -3.04
N PHE A 8 4.71 -5.37 -3.59
CA PHE A 8 3.68 -5.96 -4.46
C PHE A 8 3.78 -5.39 -5.87
N GLY A 9 3.50 -6.24 -6.86
CA GLY A 9 3.26 -5.86 -8.25
C GLY A 9 2.27 -6.88 -8.82
N TRP A 10 1.11 -6.42 -9.29
CA TRP A 10 0.02 -7.29 -9.77
C TRP A 10 -0.60 -6.71 -11.05
N ILE A 11 -1.02 -7.59 -11.96
CA ILE A 11 -1.58 -7.23 -13.28
C ILE A 11 -3.02 -7.78 -13.35
N GLY A 12 -4.00 -6.94 -13.68
CA GLY A 12 -5.32 -7.38 -14.18
C GLY A 12 -6.55 -7.01 -13.35
N GLU A 13 -6.42 -6.55 -12.11
CA GLU A 13 -7.55 -6.16 -11.25
C GLU A 13 -7.61 -4.63 -11.08
N ASN A 14 -8.82 -4.05 -10.97
CA ASN A 14 -8.98 -2.62 -10.70
C ASN A 14 -8.65 -2.32 -9.23
N ARG A 15 -7.35 -2.17 -8.97
CA ARG A 15 -6.81 -2.00 -7.63
C ARG A 15 -6.64 -0.53 -7.30
N SER A 16 -7.12 -0.12 -6.13
CA SER A 16 -6.82 1.18 -5.56
C SER A 16 -5.98 1.03 -4.28
N ILE A 17 -4.94 1.83 -4.19
CA ILE A 17 -4.02 1.88 -3.05
C ILE A 17 -4.10 3.29 -2.48
N LYS A 18 -4.59 3.39 -1.25
CA LYS A 18 -4.65 4.65 -0.52
C LYS A 18 -3.46 4.79 0.42
N VAL A 19 -2.77 5.92 0.38
CA VAL A 19 -1.68 6.22 1.29
C VAL A 19 -2.22 6.91 2.54
N ILE A 20 -1.92 6.37 3.72
CA ILE A 20 -2.38 6.91 5.01
C ILE A 20 -1.22 7.00 6.01
N LEU A 21 -1.13 8.09 6.75
CA LEU A 21 -0.15 8.22 7.83
C LEU A 21 -0.76 7.75 9.15
N LYS A 22 -0.12 6.78 9.82
CA LYS A 22 -0.53 6.28 11.14
C LYS A 22 0.70 6.09 12.01
N ASP A 23 0.65 6.60 13.24
CA ASP A 23 1.69 6.42 14.25
C ASP A 23 3.11 6.80 13.76
N GLY A 24 3.22 7.86 12.94
CA GLY A 24 4.50 8.31 12.35
C GLY A 24 5.03 7.45 11.21
N LEU A 25 4.24 6.50 10.70
CA LEU A 25 4.60 5.62 9.59
C LEU A 25 3.57 5.69 8.47
N TRP A 26 4.04 5.77 7.23
CA TRP A 26 3.17 5.65 6.07
C TRP A 26 2.68 4.22 5.93
N HIS A 27 1.40 4.08 5.64
CA HIS A 27 0.72 2.81 5.39
C HIS A 27 0.02 2.88 4.04
N THR A 28 -0.21 1.70 3.48
CA THR A 28 -0.97 1.52 2.24
C THR A 28 -2.21 0.71 2.54
N GLU A 29 -3.37 1.24 2.17
CA GLU A 29 -4.66 0.57 2.27
C GLU A 29 -5.09 0.10 0.88
N HIS A 30 -5.28 -1.20 0.72
CA HIS A 30 -5.47 -1.86 -0.57
C HIS A 30 -6.93 -2.26 -0.77
N HIS A 31 -7.47 -1.92 -1.93
CA HIS A 31 -8.80 -2.28 -2.37
C HIS A 31 -8.79 -2.87 -3.78
N ILE A 32 -9.68 -3.83 -4.03
CA ILE A 32 -9.99 -4.37 -5.36
C ILE A 32 -11.49 -4.11 -5.59
N ASP A 33 -11.83 -3.45 -6.69
CA ASP A 33 -13.21 -3.09 -7.04
C ASP A 33 -13.95 -2.32 -5.91
N GLY A 34 -13.22 -1.45 -5.21
CA GLY A 34 -13.74 -0.64 -4.10
C GLY A 34 -13.98 -1.42 -2.80
N LYS A 35 -13.64 -2.70 -2.74
CA LYS A 35 -13.71 -3.52 -1.52
C LYS A 35 -12.32 -3.80 -0.97
N PRO A 36 -12.17 -4.02 0.35
CA PRO A 36 -10.90 -4.43 0.93
C PRO A 36 -10.34 -5.65 0.21
N ASP A 37 -9.05 -5.63 -0.09
CA ASP A 37 -8.36 -6.73 -0.76
C ASP A 37 -8.39 -7.99 0.11
N GLU A 38 -9.29 -8.92 -0.22
CA GLU A 38 -9.46 -10.18 0.51
C GLU A 38 -8.23 -11.08 0.43
N HIS A 39 -7.43 -10.97 -0.64
CA HIS A 39 -6.20 -11.73 -0.79
C HIS A 39 -5.17 -11.26 0.25
N LEU A 40 -4.99 -9.94 0.38
CA LEU A 40 -4.09 -9.39 1.40
C LEU A 40 -4.58 -9.67 2.82
N ILE A 41 -5.90 -9.57 3.07
CA ILE A 41 -6.47 -9.94 4.38
C ILE A 41 -6.18 -11.40 4.69
N LYS A 42 -6.33 -12.31 3.72
CA LYS A 42 -6.07 -13.74 3.91
C LYS A 42 -4.60 -14.05 4.18
N VAL A 43 -3.67 -13.33 3.54
CA VAL A 43 -2.23 -13.59 3.64
C VAL A 43 -1.59 -12.88 4.84
N PHE A 44 -2.00 -11.64 5.12
CA PHE A 44 -1.38 -10.75 6.10
C PHE A 44 -2.29 -10.39 7.29
N GLY A 45 -3.56 -10.79 7.26
CA GLY A 45 -4.55 -10.48 8.30
C GLY A 45 -5.17 -9.09 8.19
N ALA A 46 -4.72 -8.26 7.23
CA ALA A 46 -5.21 -6.89 7.02
C ALA A 46 -5.07 -6.45 5.56
N ASN A 47 -5.91 -5.51 5.14
CA ASN A 47 -5.77 -4.78 3.87
C ASN A 47 -4.93 -3.50 4.02
N ILE A 48 -4.48 -3.18 5.24
CA ILE A 48 -3.62 -2.04 5.56
C ILE A 48 -2.24 -2.57 5.91
N LEU A 49 -1.23 -2.14 5.17
CA LEU A 49 0.14 -2.61 5.32
C LEU A 49 1.09 -1.44 5.58
N PRO A 50 2.04 -1.58 6.52
CA PRO A 50 3.04 -0.54 6.77
C PRO A 50 4.01 -0.46 5.59
N THR A 51 4.43 0.75 5.27
CA THR A 51 5.52 1.03 4.34
C THR A 51 6.84 1.21 5.10
N PRO A 52 8.00 1.18 4.43
CA PRO A 52 9.28 1.50 5.07
C PRO A 52 9.49 2.98 5.37
N TRP A 53 8.58 3.85 4.96
CA TRP A 53 8.74 5.30 5.08
C TRP A 53 8.05 5.84 6.34
N GLY A 54 8.78 6.68 7.07
CA GLY A 54 8.25 7.46 8.19
C GLY A 54 7.62 8.77 7.74
N ASP A 55 7.11 9.52 8.71
CA ASP A 55 6.57 10.87 8.50
C ASP A 55 7.63 11.91 8.10
N ASP A 56 8.90 11.53 8.08
CA ASP A 56 10.01 12.29 7.52
C ASP A 56 10.01 12.34 5.98
N VAL A 57 9.28 11.44 5.32
CA VAL A 57 9.15 11.39 3.86
C VAL A 57 7.83 12.01 3.42
N ASP A 58 7.89 12.96 2.49
CA ASP A 58 6.71 13.62 1.94
C ASP A 58 5.75 12.63 1.27
N GLN A 59 4.44 12.82 1.46
CA GLN A 59 3.40 11.98 0.87
C GLN A 59 3.55 11.88 -0.67
N GLU A 60 3.92 12.98 -1.33
CA GLU A 60 4.11 12.99 -2.79
C GLU A 60 5.23 12.03 -3.23
N THR A 61 6.31 11.95 -2.46
CA THR A 61 7.42 11.03 -2.70
C THR A 61 6.96 9.58 -2.52
N VAL A 62 6.22 9.31 -1.43
CA VAL A 62 5.64 7.99 -1.16
C VAL A 62 4.71 7.55 -2.29
N VAL A 63 3.79 8.43 -2.71
CA VAL A 63 2.86 8.18 -3.80
C VAL A 63 3.60 7.94 -5.12
N LYS A 64 4.63 8.75 -5.42
CA LYS A 64 5.43 8.60 -6.65
C LYS A 64 6.11 7.23 -6.70
N GLU A 65 6.82 6.85 -5.64
CA GLU A 65 7.50 5.55 -5.53
C GLU A 65 6.51 4.38 -5.64
N LEU A 66 5.35 4.49 -5.03
CA LEU A 66 4.30 3.49 -5.14
C LEU A 66 3.74 3.39 -6.57
N LYS A 67 3.59 4.53 -7.27
CA LYS A 67 3.09 4.57 -8.67
C LYS A 67 4.08 3.91 -9.62
N GLU A 68 5.37 4.17 -9.44
CA GLU A 68 6.42 3.55 -10.25
C GLU A 68 6.48 2.03 -10.07
N ARG A 69 6.12 1.52 -8.89
CA ARG A 69 6.13 0.08 -8.56
C ARG A 69 4.81 -0.64 -8.88
N ASN A 70 3.69 0.08 -8.92
CA ASN A 70 2.35 -0.46 -9.15
C ASN A 70 1.67 0.21 -10.35
N LEU A 71 2.22 -0.01 -11.55
CA LEU A 71 1.76 0.60 -12.81
C LEU A 71 0.28 0.32 -13.15
N HIS A 72 -0.33 -0.69 -12.50
CA HIS A 72 -1.71 -1.13 -12.75
C HIS A 72 -2.69 -0.72 -11.65
N ALA A 73 -2.23 0.00 -10.63
CA ALA A 73 -3.06 0.42 -9.51
C ALA A 73 -3.32 1.94 -9.56
N GLU A 74 -4.52 2.35 -9.15
CA GLU A 74 -4.81 3.74 -8.83
C GLU A 74 -4.22 4.05 -7.45
N ILE A 75 -3.39 5.10 -7.35
CA ILE A 75 -2.73 5.46 -6.09
C ILE A 75 -3.07 6.90 -5.72
N SER A 76 -3.64 7.06 -4.51
CA SER A 76 -4.14 8.32 -3.95
C SER A 76 -3.71 8.53 -2.51
#